data_AF-A0A967D2H5-F1
#
_entry.id   AF-A0A967D2H5-F1
#
_cell.length_a   1.000
_cell.length_b   1.000
_cell.length_c   1.000
_cell.angle_alpha   90.00
_cell.angle_beta   90.00
_cell.angle_gamma   90.00
#
_symmetry.space_group_name_H-M   'P 1'
#
loop_
_entity.id
_entity.type
_entity.pdbx_description
1 polymer ?
#
loop_
_entity_poly.entity_id
_entity_poly.type
_entity_poly.pdbx_seq_one_letter_code
_entity_poly.pdbx_strand_id
1 'polypeptide(L)'
;MLILVPTAYEQAIIADELGLALVQSHRLELIGFGPIAAAARTAALLAAARPAAVLLMGIAGSLDHQLDIGKAVSFQRVACHGVGVGSGREFLPAAKLGWPQWPGDAVAGTPVVSDELVL
;
A
#
# COMPACT_ATOMS: atom_id res chain seq x y z
N MET A 1 -10.44 -3.53 12.81
CA MET A 1 -9.36 -3.50 11.79
C MET A 1 -8.87 -2.07 11.61
N LEU A 2 -7.71 -1.90 10.99
CA LEU A 2 -7.18 -0.59 10.59
C LEU A 2 -7.43 -0.39 9.09
N ILE A 3 -8.13 0.68 8.70
CA ILE A 3 -8.39 1.06 7.31
C ILE A 3 -7.50 2.25 6.98
N LEU A 4 -6.69 2.13 5.94
CA LEU A 4 -5.71 3.10 5.52
C LEU A 4 -6.13 3.74 4.20
N VAL A 5 -6.04 5.06 4.11
CA VAL A 5 -6.43 5.83 2.91
C VAL A 5 -5.33 6.81 2.51
N PRO A 6 -4.94 6.92 1.22
CA PRO A 6 -3.82 7.76 0.81
C PRO A 6 -4.09 9.26 0.92
N THR A 7 -5.28 9.73 0.55
CA THR A 7 -5.60 11.16 0.52
C THR A 7 -6.81 11.53 1.38
N ALA A 8 -6.87 12.80 1.80
CA ALA A 8 -8.00 13.33 2.57
C ALA A 8 -9.32 13.31 1.78
N TYR A 9 -9.24 13.47 0.45
CA TYR A 9 -10.41 13.37 -0.42
C TYR A 9 -11.00 11.96 -0.42
N GLU A 10 -10.16 10.93 -0.60
CA GLU A 10 -10.58 9.54 -0.49
C GLU A 10 -11.14 9.23 0.90
N GLN A 11 -10.49 9.72 1.96
CA GLN A 11 -10.97 9.54 3.34
C GLN A 11 -12.38 10.08 3.54
N ALA A 12 -12.65 11.29 3.04
CA ALA A 12 -13.96 11.93 3.19
C ALA A 12 -15.07 11.13 2.50
N ILE A 13 -14.83 10.68 1.26
CA ILE A 13 -15.79 9.86 0.51
C ILE A 13 -16.02 8.52 1.21
N ILE A 14 -14.95 7.83 1.59
CA ILE A 14 -15.06 6.51 2.24
C ILE A 14 -15.76 6.62 3.58
N ALA A 15 -15.50 7.67 4.36
CA ALA A 15 -16.19 7.89 5.64
C ALA A 15 -17.70 8.11 5.45
N ASP A 16 -18.09 8.83 4.41
CA ASP A 16 -19.49 9.06 4.05
C ASP A 16 -20.18 7.76 3.63
N GLU A 17 -19.57 7.01 2.70
CA GLU A 17 -20.11 5.75 2.16
C GLU A 17 -20.17 4.61 3.18
N LEU A 18 -19.17 4.49 4.06
CA LEU A 18 -19.18 3.47 5.12
C LEU A 18 -20.20 3.79 6.23
N GLY A 19 -20.51 5.06 6.43
CA GLY A 19 -21.37 5.54 7.51
C GLY A 19 -20.71 5.48 8.90
N LEU A 20 -21.29 6.24 9.82
CA LEU A 20 -20.72 6.52 11.15
C LEU A 20 -20.44 5.25 11.98
N ALA A 21 -21.33 4.25 11.95
CA ALA A 21 -21.19 3.05 12.76
C ALA A 21 -19.96 2.20 12.39
N LEU A 22 -19.67 2.08 11.08
CA LEU A 22 -18.51 1.36 10.57
C LEU A 22 -17.22 2.13 10.85
N VAL A 23 -17.24 3.46 10.68
CA VAL A 23 -16.10 4.35 11.01
C VAL A 23 -15.80 4.38 12.51
N GLN A 24 -16.80 4.21 13.39
CA GLN A 24 -16.56 4.09 14.83
C GLN A 24 -16.00 2.72 15.21
N SER A 25 -16.40 1.66 14.49
CA SER A 25 -15.96 0.28 14.74
C SER A 25 -14.58 -0.03 14.17
N HIS A 26 -14.11 0.76 13.19
CA HIS A 26 -12.85 0.56 12.48
C HIS A 26 -12.06 1.87 12.40
N ARG A 27 -10.75 1.81 12.60
CA ARG A 27 -9.92 3.02 12.55
C ARG A 27 -9.63 3.40 11.11
N LEU A 28 -10.28 4.44 10.59
CA LEU A 28 -10.02 5.01 9.27
C LEU A 28 -8.93 6.10 9.36
N GLU A 29 -7.74 5.82 8.83
CA GLU A 29 -6.55 6.66 9.03
C GLU A 29 -5.94 7.10 7.69
N LEU A 30 -5.62 8.40 7.60
CA LEU A 30 -4.88 8.98 6.48
C LEU A 30 -3.40 8.59 6.55
N ILE A 31 -2.86 8.05 5.46
CA ILE A 31 -1.45 7.63 5.36
C ILE A 31 -0.58 8.53 4.47
N GLY A 32 -1.19 9.38 3.66
CA GLY A 32 -0.49 10.28 2.75
C GLY A 32 -0.22 9.66 1.37
N PHE A 33 0.12 10.52 0.42
CA PHE A 33 0.32 10.16 -0.98
C PHE A 33 1.77 9.77 -1.26
N GLY A 34 1.95 8.63 -1.94
CA GLY A 34 3.26 8.08 -2.29
C GLY A 34 3.85 7.13 -1.24
N PRO A 35 4.81 6.27 -1.64
CA PRO A 35 5.26 5.13 -0.82
C PRO A 35 5.98 5.54 0.47
N ILE A 36 6.73 6.65 0.48
CA ILE A 36 7.52 7.07 1.65
C ILE A 36 6.60 7.52 2.80
N ALA A 37 5.69 8.46 2.52
CA ALA A 37 4.75 8.95 3.52
C ALA A 37 3.82 7.83 4.02
N ALA A 38 3.28 7.06 3.07
CA ALA A 38 2.43 5.92 3.35
C ALA A 38 3.11 4.89 4.26
N ALA A 39 4.35 4.49 3.95
CA ALA A 39 5.10 3.52 4.75
C ALA A 39 5.39 4.03 6.16
N ALA A 40 5.91 5.26 6.29
CA ALA A 40 6.25 5.84 7.59
C ALA A 40 5.02 5.98 8.49
N ARG A 41 3.91 6.50 7.94
CA ARG A 41 2.66 6.67 8.69
C ARG A 41 2.03 5.33 9.05
N THR A 42 2.05 4.36 8.13
CA THR A 42 1.54 3.01 8.38
C THR A 42 2.34 2.32 9.48
N ALA A 43 3.67 2.36 9.45
CA ALA A 43 4.52 1.77 10.48
C ALA A 43 4.20 2.33 11.88
N ALA A 44 4.04 3.66 11.99
CA ALA A 44 3.65 4.30 13.25
C ALA A 44 2.26 3.85 13.75
N LEU A 45 1.28 3.73 12.85
CA LEU A 45 -0.06 3.27 13.19
C LEU A 45 -0.07 1.80 13.63
N LEU A 46 0.70 0.93 12.95
CA LEU A 46 0.83 -0.48 13.32
C LEU A 46 1.45 -0.65 14.70
N ALA A 47 2.53 0.09 14.99
CA ALA A 47 3.18 0.07 16.30
C ALA A 47 2.24 0.53 17.42
N ALA A 48 1.46 1.58 17.20
CA ALA A 48 0.55 2.14 18.20
C ALA A 48 -0.71 1.27 18.41
N ALA A 49 -1.30 0.79 17.32
CA ALA A 49 -2.62 0.16 17.37
C ALA A 49 -2.59 -1.36 17.45
N ARG A 50 -1.52 -2.01 16.97
CA ARG A 50 -1.37 -3.47 16.84
C ARG A 50 -2.66 -4.13 16.31
N PRO A 51 -3.16 -3.70 15.13
CA PRO A 51 -4.44 -4.18 14.64
C PRO A 51 -4.34 -5.65 14.21
N ALA A 52 -5.44 -6.40 14.35
CA ALA A 52 -5.50 -7.78 13.86
C ALA A 52 -5.49 -7.89 12.32
N ALA A 53 -5.86 -6.82 11.62
CA ALA A 53 -5.89 -6.75 10.16
C ALA A 53 -5.81 -5.29 9.67
N VAL A 54 -5.28 -5.12 8.46
CA VAL A 54 -5.10 -3.84 7.78
C VAL A 54 -5.75 -3.90 6.40
N LEU A 55 -6.50 -2.87 6.02
CA LEU A 55 -7.08 -2.71 4.70
C LEU A 55 -6.60 -1.39 4.09
N LEU A 56 -5.88 -1.43 2.98
CA LEU A 56 -5.57 -0.25 2.17
C LEU A 56 -6.71 -0.04 1.17
N MET A 57 -7.31 1.15 1.19
CA MET A 57 -8.41 1.52 0.29
C MET A 57 -8.13 2.86 -0.35
N GLY A 58 -8.37 2.95 -1.65
CA GLY A 58 -8.16 4.16 -2.43
C GLY A 58 -8.50 3.95 -3.90
N ILE A 59 -8.44 5.03 -4.67
CA ILE A 59 -8.62 4.97 -6.12
C ILE A 59 -7.33 4.56 -6.82
N ALA A 60 -7.46 3.88 -7.96
CA ALA A 60 -6.35 3.53 -8.81
C ALA A 60 -6.72 3.73 -10.28
N GLY A 61 -5.72 4.05 -11.10
CA GLY A 61 -5.86 3.99 -12.56
C GLY A 61 -5.59 2.58 -13.08
N SER A 62 -6.23 2.20 -14.18
CA SER A 62 -5.90 0.98 -14.91
C SER A 62 -4.80 1.25 -15.95
N LEU A 63 -3.90 0.29 -16.15
CA LEU A 63 -2.87 0.35 -17.19
C LEU A 63 -3.39 -0.14 -18.55
N ASP A 64 -4.53 -0.84 -18.56
CA ASP A 64 -5.19 -1.35 -19.75
C ASP A 64 -6.73 -1.33 -19.58
N HIS A 65 -7.45 -1.97 -20.51
CA HIS A 65 -8.91 -2.00 -20.54
C HIS A 65 -9.52 -3.23 -19.86
N GLN A 66 -8.76 -4.00 -19.08
CA GLN A 66 -9.27 -5.20 -18.41
C GLN A 66 -10.15 -4.89 -17.21
N LEU A 67 -10.02 -3.69 -16.64
CA LEU A 67 -10.80 -3.24 -15.48
C LEU A 67 -11.78 -2.14 -15.88
N ASP A 68 -13.06 -2.37 -15.59
CA ASP A 68 -14.10 -1.37 -15.77
C ASP A 68 -13.91 -0.20 -14.77
N ILE A 69 -14.12 1.02 -15.26
CA ILE A 69 -14.11 2.23 -14.43
C ILE A 69 -15.24 2.15 -13.38
N GLY A 70 -14.93 2.56 -12.15
CA GLY A 70 -15.88 2.58 -11.04
C GLY A 70 -16.10 1.21 -10.37
N LYS A 71 -15.26 0.21 -10.67
CA LYS A 71 -15.24 -1.07 -9.95
C LYS A 71 -14.20 -1.08 -8.84
N ALA A 72 -14.54 -1.78 -7.76
CA ALA A 72 -13.61 -2.13 -6.71
C ALA A 72 -12.91 -3.46 -7.05
N VAL A 73 -11.61 -3.54 -6.83
CA VAL A 73 -10.79 -4.72 -7.11
C VAL A 73 -9.85 -4.96 -5.94
N SER A 74 -9.67 -6.24 -5.58
CA SER A 74 -8.68 -6.68 -4.61
C SER A 74 -7.57 -7.46 -5.31
N PHE A 75 -6.33 -7.24 -4.92
CA PHE A 75 -5.16 -7.88 -5.53
C PHE A 75 -4.44 -8.76 -4.51
N GLN A 76 -3.84 -9.85 -4.99
CA GLN A 76 -2.99 -10.74 -4.18
C GLN A 76 -1.51 -10.36 -4.27
N ARG A 77 -1.15 -9.45 -5.17
CA ARG A 77 0.22 -8.99 -5.39
C ARG A 77 0.25 -7.50 -5.68
N VAL A 78 1.29 -6.83 -5.20
CA VAL A 78 1.58 -5.43 -5.46
C VAL A 78 3.04 -5.27 -5.87
N ALA A 79 3.31 -4.43 -6.86
CA ALA A 79 4.66 -4.12 -7.32
C ALA A 79 4.95 -2.62 -7.23
N CYS A 80 6.16 -2.26 -6.82
CA CYS A 80 6.67 -0.90 -6.78
C CYS A 80 7.57 -0.67 -8.01
N HIS A 81 7.05 0.04 -9.01
CA HIS A 81 7.82 0.42 -10.19
C HIS A 81 8.53 1.76 -9.98
N GLY A 82 9.68 1.95 -10.63
CA GLY A 82 10.48 3.19 -10.57
C GLY A 82 11.63 3.18 -9.56
N VAL A 83 11.87 2.06 -8.87
CA VAL A 83 13.06 1.86 -8.02
C VAL A 83 14.07 0.98 -8.77
N GLY A 84 15.22 1.53 -9.13
CA GLY A 84 16.22 0.84 -9.96
C GLY A 84 17.20 1.81 -10.62
N VAL A 85 17.83 1.36 -11.72
CA VAL A 85 18.76 2.17 -12.52
C VAL A 85 18.32 2.22 -13.98
N GLY A 86 18.72 3.26 -14.72
CA GLY A 86 18.34 3.46 -16.11
C GLY A 86 16.94 4.05 -16.27
N SER A 87 16.46 4.12 -17.51
CA SER A 87 15.15 4.69 -17.86
C SER A 87 14.58 4.09 -19.13
N GLY A 88 13.26 4.16 -19.29
CA GLY A 88 12.55 3.62 -20.46
C GLY A 88 12.85 2.14 -20.69
N ARG A 89 13.37 1.81 -21.87
CA ARG A 89 13.71 0.43 -22.25
C ARG A 89 14.96 -0.11 -21.54
N GLU A 90 15.83 0.78 -21.08
CA GLU A 90 17.06 0.43 -20.36
C GLU A 90 16.86 0.38 -18.84
N PHE A 91 15.61 0.53 -18.36
CA PHE A 91 15.32 0.46 -16.94
C PHE A 91 15.54 -0.95 -16.39
N LEU A 92 16.37 -1.05 -15.35
CA LEU A 92 16.62 -2.26 -14.58
C LEU A 92 16.06 -2.08 -13.17
N PRO A 93 15.04 -2.87 -12.76
CA PRO A 93 14.49 -2.83 -11.41
C PRO A 93 15.52 -3.31 -10.38
N ALA A 94 15.43 -2.82 -9.15
CA ALA A 94 16.38 -3.09 -8.08
C ALA A 94 16.57 -4.60 -7.81
N ALA A 95 15.50 -5.39 -7.89
CA ALA A 95 15.57 -6.84 -7.75
C ALA A 95 16.53 -7.51 -8.76
N LYS A 96 16.56 -7.05 -10.02
CA LYS A 96 17.45 -7.60 -11.06
C LYS A 96 18.92 -7.28 -10.80
N LEU A 97 19.20 -6.23 -10.03
CA LEU A 97 20.55 -5.83 -9.64
C LEU A 97 21.02 -6.53 -8.35
N GLY A 98 20.17 -7.36 -7.74
CA GLY A 98 20.44 -7.96 -6.43
C GLY A 98 20.33 -6.96 -5.28
N TRP A 99 19.57 -5.87 -5.46
CA TRP A 99 19.37 -4.83 -4.45
C TRP A 99 17.94 -4.92 -3.88
N PRO A 100 17.68 -5.82 -2.91
CA PRO A 100 16.38 -5.81 -2.25
C PRO A 100 16.18 -4.48 -1.52
N GLN A 101 14.94 -3.99 -1.48
CA GLN A 101 14.60 -2.77 -0.75
C GLN A 101 14.78 -2.96 0.77
N TRP A 102 14.56 -4.18 1.25
CA TRP A 102 14.99 -4.64 2.57
C TRP A 102 15.56 -6.05 2.47
N PRO A 103 16.79 -6.31 2.96
CA PRO A 103 17.42 -7.63 2.86
C PRO A 103 16.77 -8.69 3.77
N GLY A 104 15.80 -8.32 4.61
CA GLY A 104 15.27 -9.21 5.64
C GLY A 104 16.20 -9.34 6.85
N ASP A 105 15.70 -9.96 7.90
CA ASP A 105 16.45 -10.34 9.09
C ASP A 105 15.88 -11.65 9.63
N ALA A 106 16.63 -12.73 9.49
CA ALA A 106 16.21 -14.05 9.95
C ALA A 106 16.11 -14.17 11.48
N VAL A 107 16.92 -13.40 12.21
CA VAL A 107 16.91 -13.41 13.69
C VAL A 107 15.68 -12.66 14.20
N ALA A 108 15.38 -11.51 13.61
CA ALA A 108 14.16 -10.75 13.93
C ALA A 108 12.90 -11.28 13.24
N GLY A 109 13.02 -12.27 12.35
CA GLY A 109 11.91 -12.86 11.60
C GLY A 109 11.29 -11.92 10.55
N THR A 110 12.03 -10.94 10.04
CA THR A 110 11.55 -10.03 9.00
C THR A 110 11.87 -10.58 7.61
N PRO A 111 10.89 -10.66 6.69
CA PRO A 111 11.12 -11.19 5.35
C PRO A 111 11.91 -10.20 4.49
N VAL A 112 12.51 -10.70 3.41
CA VAL A 112 13.07 -9.85 2.34
C VAL A 112 11.93 -9.04 1.72
N VAL A 113 12.16 -7.75 1.49
CA VAL A 113 11.27 -6.88 0.71
C VAL A 113 11.97 -6.53 -0.59
N SER A 114 11.33 -6.84 -1.71
CA SER A 114 11.83 -6.54 -3.04
C SER A 114 10.79 -5.70 -3.80
N ASP A 115 10.88 -5.66 -5.12
CA ASP A 115 10.01 -4.83 -5.96
C ASP A 115 8.57 -5.34 -6.03
N GLU A 116 8.31 -6.58 -5.60
CA GLU A 116 6.98 -7.20 -5.54
C GLU A 116 6.72 -7.80 -4.14
N LEU A 117 5.47 -7.69 -3.69
CA LEU A 117 4.96 -8.32 -2.46
C LEU A 117 3.72 -9.16 -2.77
N VAL A 118 3.64 -10.34 -2.15
CA VAL A 118 2.45 -11.19 -2.11
C VAL A 118 1.71 -10.93 -0.80
N LEU A 119 0.38 -10.73 -0.87
CA LEU A 119 -0.49 -10.36 0.26
C LEU A 119 -1.23 -11.56 0.85
#